data_AF-Q9RAZ4-F1
#
_entry.id   AF-Q9RAZ4-F1
#
_cell.length_a   1.000
_cell.length_b   1.000
_cell.length_c   1.000
_cell.angle_alpha   90.00
_cell.angle_beta   90.00
_cell.angle_gamma   90.00
#
_symmetry.space_group_name_H-M   'P 1'
#
loop_
_entity.id
_entity.type
_entity.pdbx_description
1 polymer ?
#
loop_
_entity_poly.entity_id
_entity_poly.type
_entity_poly.pdbx_seq_one_letter_code
_entity_poly.pdbx_strand_id
1 'polypeptide(L)' 'FDGSSTNQAPGSNSDCVLRPVFETPDPIRGGDNRLVLCEVQLTDFTPHPTNTRAAALGVAERY' A
#
# COMPACT_ATOMS: atom_id res chain seq x y z
N PHE A 1 3.31 5.82 6.31
CA PHE A 1 4.10 6.90 5.69
C PHE A 1 3.33 8.20 5.84
N ASP A 2 4.03 9.33 5.73
CA ASP A 2 3.39 10.64 5.73
C ASP A 2 2.69 10.88 4.38
N GLY A 3 1.37 10.72 4.36
CA GLY A 3 0.51 10.88 3.20
C GLY A 3 0.33 12.33 2.76
N SER A 4 0.68 13.32 3.59
CA SER A 4 0.61 14.73 3.17
C SER A 4 1.65 15.06 2.10
N SER A 5 2.80 14.39 2.16
CA SER A 5 3.88 14.48 1.17
C SER A 5 3.59 13.71 -0.13
N THR A 6 2.48 12.98 -0.22
CA THR A 6 2.09 12.19 -1.40
C THR A 6 0.68 12.48 -1.89
N ASN A 7 0.04 13.56 -1.40
CA ASN A 7 -1.33 13.95 -1.73
C ASN A 7 -2.39 12.89 -1.34
N GLN A 8 -2.16 12.17 -0.26
CA GLN A 8 -3.05 11.13 0.26
C GLN A 8 -3.70 11.50 1.59
N ALA A 9 -3.19 12.52 2.28
CA ALA A 9 -3.78 12.95 3.54
C ALA A 9 -3.53 14.46 3.77
N PRO A 10 -4.37 15.15 4.56
CA PRO A 10 -4.09 16.53 4.98
C PRO A 10 -2.89 16.55 5.96
N GLY A 11 -2.16 17.66 6.01
CA GLY A 11 -1.01 17.81 6.91
C GLY A 11 -1.32 17.67 8.40
N SER A 12 -2.56 17.93 8.83
CA SER A 12 -2.99 17.82 10.24
C SER A 12 -3.29 16.39 10.69
N ASN A 13 -3.48 15.45 9.77
CA ASN A 13 -3.70 14.04 10.05
C ASN A 13 -3.18 13.23 8.86
N SER A 14 -1.86 13.08 8.79
CA SER A 14 -1.18 12.67 7.56
C SER A 14 -0.82 11.19 7.49
N ASP A 15 -1.03 10.43 8.57
CA ASP A 15 -0.60 9.04 8.62
C ASP A 15 -1.37 8.14 7.65
N CYS A 16 -0.63 7.38 6.84
CA CYS A 16 -1.12 6.29 5.99
C CYS A 16 -0.41 4.98 6.34
N VAL A 17 -1.13 3.86 6.34
CA VAL A 17 -0.60 2.54 6.67
C VAL A 17 -0.21 1.79 5.39
N LEU A 18 0.97 1.14 5.40
CA LEU A 18 1.38 0.22 4.34
C LEU A 18 1.11 -1.21 4.78
N ARG A 19 0.27 -1.91 4.00
CA ARG A 19 0.05 -3.34 4.18
C ARG A 19 0.74 -4.11 3.06
N PRO A 20 1.73 -4.96 3.34
CA PRO A 20 2.37 -5.80 2.34
C PRO A 20 1.37 -6.72 1.64
N VAL A 21 1.47 -6.82 0.31
CA VAL A 21 0.57 -7.66 -0.52
C VAL A 21 1.30 -8.53 -1.53
N PHE A 22 2.54 -8.18 -1.87
CA PHE A 22 3.39 -8.97 -2.74
C PHE A 22 4.87 -8.68 -2.46
N GLU A 23 5.71 -9.69 -2.62
CA GLU A 23 7.14 -9.63 -2.35
C GLU A 23 7.92 -10.35 -3.46
N THR A 24 9.06 -9.80 -3.85
CA THR A 24 9.95 -10.38 -4.86
C THR A 24 11.41 -10.00 -4.57
N PRO A 25 12.42 -10.79 -4.99
CA PRO A 25 13.83 -10.39 -4.86
C PRO A 25 14.11 -9.04 -5.52
N ASP A 26 15.00 -8.23 -4.93
CA ASP A 26 15.43 -6.94 -5.49
C ASP A 26 16.51 -7.17 -6.57
N PRO A 27 16.20 -6.97 -7.87
CA PRO A 27 17.14 -7.28 -8.95
C PRO A 27 18.27 -6.24 -9.06
N ILE A 28 18.14 -5.08 -8.42
CA ILE A 28 19.15 -4.00 -8.46
C ILE A 28 20.13 -4.16 -7.31
N ARG A 29 19.63 -4.38 -6.08
CA ARG A 29 20.49 -4.57 -4.90
C ARG A 29 21.07 -5.99 -4.80
N GLY A 30 20.35 -7.00 -5.28
CA GLY A 30 20.77 -8.40 -5.21
C GLY A 30 20.88 -8.96 -3.78
N GLY A 31 21.43 -10.16 -3.65
CA GLY A 31 21.56 -10.86 -2.36
C GLY A 31 20.22 -11.15 -1.72
N ASP A 32 20.11 -10.93 -0.42
CA ASP A 32 18.89 -11.18 0.37
C ASP A 32 17.91 -9.99 0.36
N ASN A 33 18.18 -8.93 -0.43
CA ASN A 33 17.30 -7.75 -0.51
C ASN A 33 16.02 -8.05 -1.29
N ARG A 34 14.93 -7.39 -0.90
CA ARG A 34 13.59 -7.65 -1.45
C ARG A 34 12.84 -6.36 -1.77
N LEU A 35 11.98 -6.42 -2.78
CA LEU A 35 10.98 -5.42 -3.10
C LEU A 35 9.63 -5.87 -2.52
N VAL A 36 8.98 -4.97 -1.80
CA VAL A 36 7.67 -5.22 -1.18
C VAL A 36 6.67 -4.24 -1.77
N LEU A 37 5.70 -4.77 -2.53
CA LEU A 37 4.54 -4.02 -2.95
C LEU A 37 3.53 -4.02 -1.81
N CYS A 38 3.07 -2.82 -1.45
CA CYS A 38 2.08 -2.61 -0.41
C CYS A 38 0.81 -2.01 -1.01
N GLU A 39 -0.33 -2.34 -0.40
CA GLU A 39 -1.53 -1.53 -0.53
C GLU A 39 -1.60 -0.50 0.60
N VAL A 40 -2.31 0.60 0.36
CA VAL A 40 -2.43 1.69 1.33
C VAL A 40 -3.74 1.58 2.10
N GLN A 41 -3.67 1.76 3.41
CA GLN A 41 -4.80 1.77 4.33
C GLN A 41 -4.85 3.09 5.11
N LEU A 42 -6.04 3.45 5.60
CA LEU A 42 -6.22 4.45 6.64
C LEU A 42 -5.73 3.88 8.00
N THR A 43 -5.63 4.74 9.01
CA THR A 43 -5.15 4.36 10.35
C THR A 43 -6.10 3.41 11.10
N ASP A 44 -7.34 3.26 10.63
CA ASP A 44 -8.31 2.26 11.07
C ASP A 44 -8.23 0.92 10.30
N PHE A 45 -7.20 0.76 9.47
CA PHE A 45 -6.94 -0.40 8.60
C PHE A 45 -7.97 -0.63 7.47
N THR A 46 -8.89 0.30 7.23
CA THR A 46 -9.72 0.27 6.03
C THR A 46 -8.92 0.68 4.78
N PRO A 47 -9.31 0.27 3.56
CA PRO A 47 -8.63 0.68 2.35
C PRO A 47 -8.61 2.20 2.19
N HIS A 48 -7.44 2.76 1.88
CA HIS A 48 -7.33 4.18 1.55
C HIS A 48 -8.16 4.50 0.29
N PRO A 49 -8.76 5.70 0.14
CA PRO A 49 -9.57 6.03 -1.05
C PRO A 49 -8.86 5.86 -2.41
N THR A 50 -7.53 5.97 -2.44
CA THR A 50 -6.71 5.72 -3.65
C THR A 50 -6.32 4.25 -3.86
N ASN A 51 -6.67 3.37 -2.93
CA ASN A 51 -6.37 1.93 -3.01
C ASN A 51 -7.34 1.23 -3.98
N THR A 52 -6.96 1.17 -5.24
CA THR A 52 -7.72 0.47 -6.30
C THR A 52 -7.58 -1.05 -6.23
N ARG A 53 -6.57 -1.58 -5.54
CA ARG A 53 -6.33 -3.02 -5.40
C ARG A 53 -7.44 -3.70 -4.60
N ALA A 54 -7.96 -3.05 -3.55
CA ALA A 54 -9.02 -3.62 -2.72
C ALA A 54 -10.27 -4.00 -3.53
N ALA A 55 -10.70 -3.11 -4.44
CA ALA A 55 -11.83 -3.38 -5.33
C ALA A 55 -11.51 -4.51 -6.34
N ALA A 56 -10.30 -4.51 -6.92
CA ALA A 56 -9.87 -5.55 -7.85
C ALA A 56 -9.83 -6.94 -7.18
N LEU A 57 -9.34 -7.03 -5.94
CA LEU A 57 -9.33 -8.27 -5.16
C LEU A 57 -10.76 -8.78 -4.92
N GLY A 58 -11.68 -7.91 -4.53
CA GLY A 58 -13.08 -8.30 -4.31
C GLY A 58 -13.76 -8.85 -5.58
N VAL A 59 -13.38 -8.36 -6.77
CA VAL A 59 -13.85 -8.94 -8.05
C VAL A 59 -13.17 -10.29 -8.32
N ALA A 60 -11.86 -10.40 -8.10
CA ALA A 60 -11.10 -11.63 -8.34
C ALA A 60 -11.44 -12.77 -7.38
N GLU A 61 -11.96 -12.48 -6.18
CA GLU A 61 -12.47 -13.50 -5.25
C GLU A 61 -13.88 -13.96 -5.62
N ARG A 62 -14.64 -13.13 -6.32
CA ARG A 62 -16.02 -13.42 -6.72
C ARG A 62 -16.10 -14.33 -7.94
N TYR A 63 -15.11 -14.30 -8.82
CA TYR A 63 -15.08 -14.99 -10.12
C TYR A 63 -13.82 -15.82 -10.27
#